data_AF-A0A537QUZ3-F1
#
_entry.id   AF-A0A537QUZ3-F1
#
_cell.length_a   1.000
_cell.length_b   1.000
_cell.length_c   1.000
_cell.angle_alpha   90.00
_cell.angle_beta   90.00
_cell.angle_gamma   90.00
#
_symmetry.space_group_name_H-M   'P 1'
#
loop_
_entity.id
_entity.type
_entity.pdbx_description
1 polymer ?
#
loop_
_entity_poly.entity_id
_entity_poly.type
_entity_poly.pdbx_seq_one_letter_code
_entity_poly.pdbx_strand_id
1 'polypeptide(L)'
;SGEVIPDLKRKLPGRGLWVSATARAVAEAVRRHQFSKGFKRDVRVSASLATDTEALLARGAIEALAMAAKAGQVISGFSKVEEALRSPQAQASVQALIHASDGAPDGIRKLDGLVRQNAGITDKSNQFPVVTALTSEQLDLALGRSNVVHAALLAGPASKTFLSRSQILVRYRMADDDKTTGNAAKNSQIENVRTRTTKQD
;
A
#
# COMPACT_ATOMS: atom_id res chain seq x y z
N SER A 1 -3.52 -17.37 -27.55
CA SER A 1 -4.50 -16.95 -26.54
C SER A 1 -3.93 -15.75 -25.79
N GLY A 2 -4.71 -14.68 -25.59
CA GLY A 2 -4.28 -13.52 -24.82
C GLY A 2 -5.00 -13.50 -23.48
N GLU A 3 -4.26 -13.67 -22.40
CA GLU A 3 -4.75 -13.51 -21.03
C GLU A 3 -4.49 -12.09 -20.55
N VAL A 4 -5.41 -11.50 -19.79
CA VAL A 4 -5.22 -10.18 -19.17
C VAL A 4 -4.48 -10.35 -17.84
N ILE A 5 -3.31 -9.72 -17.75
CA ILE A 5 -2.41 -9.79 -16.60
C ILE A 5 -2.20 -8.37 -16.02
N PRO A 6 -2.24 -8.20 -14.69
CA PRO A 6 -1.84 -6.96 -14.04
C PRO A 6 -0.36 -6.63 -14.31
N ASP A 7 -0.05 -5.44 -14.81
CA ASP A 7 1.32 -5.02 -15.13
C ASP A 7 1.77 -3.88 -14.23
N LEU A 8 1.91 -4.19 -12.94
CA LEU A 8 2.30 -3.22 -11.91
C LEU A 8 3.68 -2.62 -12.16
N LYS A 9 4.60 -3.38 -12.75
CA LYS A 9 5.99 -2.96 -13.03
C LYS A 9 6.14 -2.23 -14.37
N ARG A 10 5.09 -2.15 -15.18
CA ARG A 10 5.12 -1.57 -16.53
C ARG A 10 6.20 -2.22 -17.42
N LYS A 11 6.43 -3.54 -17.29
CA LYS A 11 7.47 -4.30 -18.04
C LYS A 11 7.03 -5.40 -19.01
N LEU A 12 5.79 -5.88 -18.98
CA LEU A 12 5.33 -6.92 -19.93
C LEU A 12 5.47 -6.50 -21.42
N PRO A 13 5.47 -7.37 -22.43
CA PRO A 13 5.42 -6.94 -23.84
C PRO A 13 3.96 -6.69 -24.31
N GLY A 14 3.78 -6.05 -25.47
CA GLY A 14 2.48 -5.97 -26.15
C GLY A 14 1.56 -4.79 -25.78
N ARG A 15 0.30 -4.86 -26.23
CA ARG A 15 -0.74 -3.84 -26.02
C ARG A 15 -1.23 -3.86 -24.57
N GLY A 16 -1.39 -2.69 -23.96
CA GLY A 16 -1.94 -2.55 -22.62
C GLY A 16 -3.21 -1.70 -22.57
N LEU A 17 -4.00 -1.89 -21.51
CA LEU A 17 -5.15 -1.07 -21.17
C LEU A 17 -4.96 -0.49 -19.77
N TRP A 18 -5.33 0.78 -19.60
CA TRP A 18 -5.25 1.45 -18.31
C TRP A 18 -6.62 1.40 -17.63
N VAL A 19 -6.62 0.94 -16.38
CA VAL A 19 -7.79 0.94 -15.50
C VAL A 19 -7.45 1.77 -14.28
N SER A 20 -8.42 2.51 -13.74
CA SER A 20 -8.25 3.23 -12.48
C SER A 20 -7.79 2.25 -11.39
N ALA A 21 -6.82 2.68 -10.58
CA ALA A 21 -6.11 1.86 -9.61
C ALA A 21 -6.93 1.54 -8.35
N THR A 22 -8.11 0.94 -8.53
CA THR A 22 -9.09 0.67 -7.47
C THR A 22 -9.70 -0.71 -7.67
N ALA A 23 -9.96 -1.45 -6.59
CA ALA A 23 -10.57 -2.78 -6.64
C ALA A 23 -11.88 -2.76 -7.43
N ARG A 24 -12.79 -1.83 -7.07
CA ARG A 24 -14.04 -1.60 -7.79
C ARG A 24 -13.89 -1.37 -9.30
N ALA A 25 -13.00 -0.47 -9.74
CA ALA A 25 -12.86 -0.19 -11.17
C ALA A 25 -12.35 -1.41 -11.96
N VAL A 26 -11.42 -2.18 -11.38
CA VAL A 26 -10.94 -3.42 -11.98
C VAL A 26 -12.07 -4.43 -12.08
N ALA A 27 -12.83 -4.66 -11.00
CA ALA A 27 -13.98 -5.55 -11.00
C ALA A 27 -15.07 -5.12 -12.00
N GLU A 28 -15.37 -3.82 -12.08
CA GLU A 28 -16.33 -3.28 -13.05
C GLU A 28 -15.84 -3.45 -14.50
N ALA A 29 -14.53 -3.33 -14.76
CA ALA A 29 -13.94 -3.57 -16.07
C ALA A 29 -14.06 -5.04 -16.50
N VAL A 30 -13.86 -5.98 -15.56
CA VAL A 30 -14.10 -7.41 -15.79
C VAL A 30 -15.58 -7.65 -16.09
N ARG A 31 -16.49 -7.21 -15.21
CA ARG A 31 -17.94 -7.43 -15.32
C ARG A 31 -18.54 -6.89 -16.61
N ARG A 32 -18.06 -5.74 -17.08
CA ARG A 32 -18.55 -5.08 -18.31
C ARG A 32 -17.83 -5.55 -19.58
N HIS A 33 -16.95 -6.55 -19.48
CA HIS A 33 -16.13 -7.06 -20.59
C HIS A 33 -15.33 -5.94 -21.30
N GLN A 34 -14.83 -4.96 -20.53
CA GLN A 34 -14.15 -3.79 -21.09
C GLN A 34 -12.80 -4.16 -21.72
N PHE A 35 -12.14 -5.21 -21.23
CA PHE A 35 -10.86 -5.65 -21.76
C PHE A 35 -10.96 -6.16 -23.21
N SER A 36 -11.94 -7.00 -23.54
CA SER A 36 -12.14 -7.47 -24.92
C SER A 36 -12.43 -6.30 -25.88
N LYS A 37 -13.24 -5.34 -25.44
CA LYS A 37 -13.51 -4.10 -26.20
C LYS A 37 -12.25 -3.25 -26.39
N GLY A 38 -11.50 -3.01 -25.31
CA GLY A 38 -10.30 -2.18 -25.32
C GLY A 38 -9.14 -2.79 -26.13
N PHE A 39 -8.96 -4.11 -26.06
CA PHE A 39 -7.94 -4.81 -26.84
C PHE A 39 -8.37 -5.06 -28.29
N LYS A 40 -9.65 -4.87 -28.63
CA LYS A 40 -10.26 -5.14 -29.96
C LYS A 40 -10.05 -6.58 -30.43
N ARG A 41 -10.08 -7.53 -29.49
CA ARG A 41 -9.95 -8.96 -29.73
C ARG A 41 -10.50 -9.74 -28.55
N ASP A 42 -10.79 -11.02 -28.74
CA ASP A 42 -11.13 -11.91 -27.63
C ASP A 42 -9.92 -12.13 -26.73
N VAL A 43 -10.12 -11.84 -25.44
CA VAL A 43 -9.15 -12.07 -24.37
C VAL A 43 -9.81 -12.81 -23.24
N ARG A 44 -9.02 -13.64 -22.54
CA ARG A 44 -9.45 -14.28 -21.30
C ARG A 44 -9.16 -13.34 -20.15
N VAL A 45 -10.18 -13.07 -19.34
CA VAL A 45 -10.08 -12.20 -18.16
C VAL A 45 -10.54 -13.03 -16.98
N SER A 46 -9.68 -13.19 -15.97
CA SER A 46 -10.09 -13.86 -14.74
C SER A 46 -11.12 -13.02 -13.98
N ALA A 47 -12.11 -13.69 -13.39
CA ALA A 47 -13.04 -13.05 -12.44
C ALA A 47 -12.31 -12.54 -11.19
N SER A 48 -11.20 -13.18 -10.81
CA SER A 48 -10.35 -12.82 -9.68
C SER A 48 -9.37 -11.68 -9.97
N LEU A 49 -9.39 -11.06 -11.16
CA LEU A 49 -8.37 -10.08 -11.55
C LEU A 49 -8.19 -8.95 -10.52
N ALA A 50 -9.27 -8.52 -9.87
CA ALA A 50 -9.20 -7.51 -8.82
C ALA A 50 -8.44 -8.01 -7.57
N THR A 51 -8.82 -9.17 -7.04
CA THR A 51 -8.16 -9.77 -5.87
C THR A 51 -6.70 -10.15 -6.16
N ASP A 52 -6.42 -10.64 -7.37
CA ASP A 52 -5.06 -10.99 -7.80
C ASP A 52 -4.17 -9.73 -7.89
N THR A 53 -4.75 -8.62 -8.37
CA THR A 53 -4.06 -7.32 -8.41
C THR A 53 -3.74 -6.84 -7.00
N GLU A 54 -4.69 -6.95 -6.06
CA GLU A 54 -4.46 -6.59 -4.66
C GLU A 54 -3.34 -7.44 -4.04
N ALA A 55 -3.37 -8.76 -4.25
CA ALA A 55 -2.36 -9.67 -3.73
C ALA A 55 -0.94 -9.30 -4.24
N LEU A 56 -0.81 -8.92 -5.51
CA LEU A 56 0.44 -8.45 -6.08
C LEU A 56 0.89 -7.10 -5.51
N LEU A 57 -0.03 -6.18 -5.24
CA LEU A 57 0.26 -4.90 -4.58
C LEU A 57 0.71 -5.11 -3.13
N ALA A 58 0.01 -5.97 -2.37
CA ALA A 58 0.36 -6.33 -1.01
C ALA A 58 1.74 -6.99 -0.96
N ARG A 59 2.02 -7.95 -1.85
CA ARG A 59 3.34 -8.55 -1.99
C ARG A 59 4.42 -7.50 -2.26
N GLY A 60 4.15 -6.55 -3.16
CA GLY A 60 5.06 -5.45 -3.45
C GLY A 60 5.36 -4.57 -2.22
N ALA A 61 4.37 -4.29 -1.38
CA ALA A 61 4.56 -3.54 -0.14
C ALA A 61 5.38 -4.35 0.89
N ILE A 62 5.09 -5.63 1.08
CA ILE A 62 5.83 -6.57 1.95
C ILE A 62 7.31 -6.63 1.54
N GLU A 63 7.60 -6.80 0.25
CA GLU A 63 8.97 -6.84 -0.27
C GLU A 63 9.71 -5.52 -0.05
N ALA A 64 9.02 -4.38 -0.19
CA ALA A 64 9.63 -3.08 0.09
C ALA A 64 9.90 -2.86 1.58
N LEU A 65 9.02 -3.35 2.46
CA LEU A 65 9.26 -3.32 3.91
C LEU A 65 10.47 -4.18 4.29
N ALA A 66 10.60 -5.38 3.70
CA ALA A 66 11.75 -6.24 3.90
C ALA A 66 13.06 -5.57 3.46
N MET A 67 13.03 -4.84 2.33
CA MET A 67 14.18 -4.05 1.89
C MET A 67 14.53 -2.90 2.85
N ALA A 68 13.52 -2.22 3.41
CA ALA A 68 13.74 -1.19 4.42
C ALA A 68 14.34 -1.78 5.71
N ALA A 69 13.85 -2.95 6.15
CA ALA A 69 14.39 -3.65 7.30
C ALA A 69 15.84 -4.09 7.08
N LYS A 70 16.15 -4.66 5.91
CA LYS A 70 17.53 -5.03 5.53
C LYS A 70 18.47 -3.81 5.47
N ALA A 71 17.95 -2.64 5.11
CA ALA A 71 18.70 -1.38 5.11
C ALA A 71 18.87 -0.76 6.52
N GLY A 72 18.38 -1.42 7.58
CA GLY A 72 18.42 -0.88 8.95
C GLY A 72 17.43 0.27 9.19
N GLN A 73 16.42 0.42 8.32
CA GLN A 73 15.47 1.54 8.33
C GLN A 73 14.14 1.19 9.01
N VAL A 74 14.10 0.13 9.82
CA VAL A 74 12.89 -0.30 10.54
C VAL A 74 13.24 -0.66 11.99
N ILE A 75 12.45 -0.12 12.92
CA ILE A 75 12.40 -0.56 14.32
C ILE A 75 11.11 -1.36 14.49
N SER A 76 11.17 -2.54 15.12
CA SER A 76 9.99 -3.41 15.28
C SER A 76 9.81 -3.85 16.72
N GLY A 77 8.55 -3.92 17.16
CA GLY A 77 8.15 -4.27 18.51
C GLY A 77 7.70 -3.04 19.30
N PHE A 78 6.63 -3.20 20.09
CA PHE A 78 5.99 -2.13 20.83
C PHE A 78 6.97 -1.32 21.68
N SER A 79 7.74 -1.98 22.57
CA SER A 79 8.65 -1.29 23.50
C SER A 79 9.76 -0.51 22.80
N LYS A 80 10.33 -1.06 21.72
CA LYS A 80 11.40 -0.40 20.96
C LYS A 80 10.88 0.82 20.20
N VAL A 81 9.66 0.71 19.66
CA VAL A 81 8.99 1.84 19.00
C VAL A 81 8.65 2.93 20.02
N GLU A 82 8.10 2.56 21.19
CA GLU A 82 7.83 3.49 22.27
C GLU A 82 9.10 4.22 22.73
N GLU A 83 10.21 3.51 22.92
CA GLU A 83 11.51 4.07 23.29
C GLU A 83 12.02 5.06 22.22
N ALA A 84 11.97 4.67 20.95
CA ALA A 84 12.40 5.52 19.84
C ALA A 84 11.55 6.79 19.71
N LEU A 85 10.26 6.73 20.03
CA LEU A 85 9.37 7.90 20.01
C LEU A 85 9.58 8.85 21.19
N ARG A 86 10.00 8.33 22.36
CA ARG A 86 10.26 9.15 23.56
C ARG A 86 11.61 9.86 23.52
N SER A 87 12.59 9.32 22.79
CA SER A 87 13.90 9.95 22.61
C SER A 87 13.85 11.00 21.51
N PRO A 88 14.11 12.30 21.79
CA PRO A 88 14.03 13.35 20.77
C PRO A 88 14.94 13.10 19.55
N GLN A 89 16.13 12.55 19.79
CA GLN A 89 17.12 12.26 18.75
C GLN A 89 16.66 11.10 17.85
N ALA A 90 16.16 10.01 18.44
CA ALA A 90 15.66 8.88 17.67
C ALA A 90 14.37 9.23 16.92
N GLN A 91 13.49 9.99 17.57
CA GLN A 91 12.23 10.44 17.01
C GLN A 91 12.42 11.28 15.74
N ALA A 92 13.41 12.18 15.71
CA ALA A 92 13.73 12.97 14.52
C ALA A 92 14.05 12.11 13.27
N SER A 93 14.46 10.85 13.49
CA SER A 93 14.71 9.89 12.41
C SER A 93 13.49 9.06 12.03
N VAL A 94 12.43 9.04 12.83
CA VAL A 94 11.20 8.28 12.53
C VAL A 94 10.33 9.09 11.55
N GLN A 95 9.98 8.46 10.43
CA GLN A 95 9.20 9.07 9.35
C GLN A 95 7.79 8.51 9.21
N ALA A 96 7.52 7.33 9.78
CA ALA A 96 6.18 6.75 9.82
C ALA A 96 6.04 5.70 10.92
N LEU A 97 4.80 5.46 11.34
CA LEU A 97 4.42 4.29 12.13
C LEU A 97 3.77 3.26 11.22
N ILE A 98 3.96 2.00 11.58
CA ILE A 98 3.36 0.83 10.94
C ILE A 98 2.66 0.05 12.04
N HIS A 99 1.38 -0.22 11.82
CA HIS A 99 0.56 -1.06 12.69
C HIS A 99 -0.04 -2.18 11.85
N ALA A 100 -0.04 -3.38 12.41
CA ALA A 100 -0.83 -4.48 11.90
C ALA A 100 -2.30 -4.06 11.82
N SER A 101 -2.98 -4.37 10.72
CA SER A 101 -4.40 -4.09 10.52
C SER A 101 -5.30 -4.82 11.54
N ASP A 102 -4.80 -5.95 12.04
CA ASP A 102 -5.36 -6.82 13.07
C ASP A 102 -4.73 -6.55 14.46
N GLY A 103 -4.02 -5.43 14.62
CA GLY A 103 -3.39 -5.03 15.87
C GLY A 103 -4.41 -4.57 16.93
N ALA A 104 -4.08 -4.79 18.20
CA ALA A 104 -4.93 -4.38 19.31
C ALA A 104 -5.10 -2.84 19.34
N PRO A 105 -6.33 -2.30 19.46
CA PRO A 105 -6.59 -0.85 19.47
C PRO A 105 -5.85 -0.11 20.57
N ASP A 106 -5.59 -0.75 21.71
CA ASP A 106 -4.91 -0.13 22.84
C ASP A 106 -3.45 0.22 22.54
N GLY A 107 -2.70 -0.73 21.95
CA GLY A 107 -1.32 -0.51 21.54
C GLY A 107 -1.19 0.56 20.46
N ILE A 108 -2.12 0.56 19.49
CA ILE A 108 -2.20 1.58 18.44
C ILE A 108 -2.42 2.97 19.06
N ARG A 109 -3.44 3.13 19.91
CA ARG A 109 -3.75 4.41 20.56
C ARG A 109 -2.58 4.96 21.37
N LYS A 110 -1.85 4.09 22.08
CA LYS A 110 -0.72 4.49 22.91
C LYS A 110 0.44 5.04 22.05
N LEU A 111 0.81 4.37 20.97
CA LEU A 111 1.89 4.83 20.07
C LEU A 111 1.49 6.07 19.27
N ASP A 112 0.25 6.13 18.77
CA ASP A 112 -0.30 7.30 18.09
C ASP A 112 -0.33 8.53 19.00
N GLY A 113 -0.65 8.34 20.29
CA GLY A 113 -0.63 9.40 21.29
C GLY A 113 0.75 10.02 21.48
N LEU A 114 1.81 9.20 21.52
CA LEU A 114 3.20 9.67 21.63
C LEU A 114 3.62 10.50 20.41
N VAL A 115 3.27 10.05 19.21
CA VAL A 115 3.55 10.81 17.97
C VAL A 115 2.87 12.17 18.00
N ARG A 116 1.58 12.22 18.37
CA ARG A 116 0.81 13.47 18.42
C ARG A 116 1.37 14.48 19.42
N GLN A 117 1.79 14.00 20.60
CA GLN A 117 2.38 14.85 21.64
C GLN A 117 3.71 15.47 21.17
N ASN A 118 4.55 14.68 20.49
CA ASN A 118 5.91 15.10 20.20
C ASN A 118 6.06 15.84 18.87
N ALA A 119 5.16 15.64 17.92
CA ALA A 119 5.28 16.24 16.59
C ALA A 119 4.79 17.71 16.54
N GLY A 120 4.38 18.30 17.67
CA GLY A 120 3.92 19.69 17.74
C GLY A 120 2.83 19.99 16.71
N ILE A 121 2.03 18.98 16.34
CA ILE A 121 1.05 19.03 15.25
C ILE A 121 -0.10 19.91 15.71
N THR A 122 0.08 21.22 15.55
CA THR A 122 -0.92 22.26 15.79
C THR A 122 -1.76 22.55 14.55
N ASP A 123 -1.34 22.05 13.38
CA ASP A 123 -2.00 22.32 12.10
C ASP A 123 -2.24 21.06 11.25
N LYS A 124 -3.35 21.05 10.51
CA LYS A 124 -3.83 19.88 9.71
C LYS A 124 -2.88 19.48 8.56
N SER A 125 -1.89 20.32 8.26
CA SER A 125 -0.97 20.22 7.13
C SER A 125 0.24 19.31 7.35
N ASN A 126 0.58 18.96 8.61
CA ASN A 126 1.76 18.16 8.93
C ASN A 126 1.38 16.86 9.69
N GLN A 127 0.59 16.00 9.06
CA GLN A 127 0.22 14.71 9.64
C GLN A 127 1.37 13.71 9.50
N PHE A 128 1.83 13.19 10.63
CA PHE A 128 2.79 12.10 10.68
C PHE A 128 2.17 10.81 10.07
N PRO A 129 2.80 10.18 9.07
CA PRO A 129 2.24 9.01 8.40
C PRO A 129 2.07 7.79 9.30
N VAL A 130 0.89 7.17 9.25
CA VAL A 130 0.58 5.88 9.89
C VAL A 130 0.10 4.90 8.83
N VAL A 131 0.71 3.72 8.75
CA VAL A 131 0.38 2.66 7.79
C VAL A 131 -0.28 1.50 8.53
N THR A 132 -1.51 1.17 8.16
CA THR A 132 -2.31 0.05 8.72
C THR A 132 -2.67 -1.01 7.67
N ALA A 133 -1.93 -1.04 6.56
CA ALA A 133 -2.31 -1.80 5.36
C ALA A 133 -1.85 -3.28 5.37
N LEU A 134 -1.08 -3.73 6.34
CA LEU A 134 -0.56 -5.10 6.39
C LEU A 134 -1.05 -5.78 7.66
N THR A 135 -1.32 -7.09 7.59
CA THR A 135 -1.62 -7.91 8.77
C THR A 135 -0.35 -8.19 9.57
N SER A 136 -0.50 -8.63 10.82
CA SER A 136 0.60 -9.10 11.66
C SER A 136 1.45 -10.18 10.97
N GLU A 137 0.82 -11.16 10.32
CA GLU A 137 1.51 -12.21 9.55
C GLU A 137 2.34 -11.64 8.39
N GLN A 138 1.82 -10.62 7.70
CA GLN A 138 2.54 -9.96 6.62
C GLN A 138 3.72 -9.13 7.13
N LEU A 139 3.59 -8.53 8.31
CA LEU A 139 4.69 -7.84 8.99
C LEU A 139 5.77 -8.83 9.44
N ASP A 140 5.37 -9.98 10.00
CA ASP A 140 6.28 -11.06 10.38
C ASP A 140 7.11 -11.54 9.19
N LEU A 141 6.44 -11.80 8.07
CA LEU A 141 7.08 -12.20 6.82
C LEU A 141 8.05 -11.13 6.30
N ALA A 142 7.66 -9.85 6.34
CA ALA A 142 8.51 -8.77 5.87
C ALA A 142 9.75 -8.57 6.74
N LEU A 143 9.60 -8.74 8.06
CA LEU A 143 10.61 -8.35 9.04
C LEU A 143 11.47 -9.54 9.52
N GLY A 144 11.13 -10.76 9.11
CA GLY A 144 11.83 -11.98 9.51
C GLY A 144 11.76 -12.22 11.03
N ARG A 145 10.65 -11.83 11.65
CA ARG A 145 10.38 -11.93 13.09
C ARG A 145 9.00 -12.53 13.29
N SER A 146 8.69 -12.92 14.53
CA SER A 146 7.36 -13.38 14.92
C SER A 146 6.63 -12.34 15.78
N ASN A 147 5.31 -12.31 15.66
CA ASN A 147 4.39 -11.49 16.47
C ASN A 147 4.65 -9.98 16.38
N VAL A 148 5.02 -9.48 15.20
CA VAL A 148 5.20 -8.05 14.96
C VAL A 148 3.84 -7.39 14.72
N VAL A 149 3.40 -6.64 15.72
CA VAL A 149 2.18 -5.83 15.64
C VAL A 149 2.50 -4.37 15.31
N HIS A 150 3.63 -3.85 15.78
CA HIS A 150 4.00 -2.45 15.62
C HIS A 150 5.44 -2.31 15.13
N ALA A 151 5.66 -1.35 14.24
CA ALA A 151 6.97 -0.94 13.79
C ALA A 151 7.03 0.56 13.53
N ALA A 152 8.23 1.11 13.53
CA ALA A 152 8.54 2.48 13.15
C ALA A 152 9.50 2.45 11.97
N LEU A 153 9.21 3.28 10.97
CA LEU A 153 10.00 3.41 9.77
C LEU A 153 10.93 4.61 9.90
N LEU A 154 12.23 4.39 9.73
CA LEU A 154 13.24 5.43 9.82
C LEU A 154 13.44 6.14 8.47
N ALA A 155 14.05 7.32 8.50
CA ALA A 155 14.38 8.09 7.30
C ALA A 155 15.31 7.30 6.38
N GLY A 156 14.95 7.22 5.10
CA GLY A 156 15.80 6.59 4.10
C GLY A 156 15.12 6.27 2.77
N PRO A 157 15.89 5.95 1.72
CA PRO A 157 15.36 5.68 0.38
C PRO A 157 14.49 4.41 0.31
N ALA A 158 14.82 3.35 1.04
CA ALA A 158 13.99 2.13 1.06
C ALA A 158 12.67 2.39 1.79
N SER A 159 12.68 3.18 2.86
CA SER A 159 11.48 3.67 3.54
C SER A 159 10.53 4.44 2.62
N LYS A 160 11.05 5.37 1.81
CA LYS A 160 10.24 6.09 0.81
C LYS A 160 9.57 5.14 -0.18
N THR A 161 10.29 4.10 -0.61
CA THR A 161 9.74 3.06 -1.51
C THR A 161 8.62 2.29 -0.84
N PHE A 162 8.78 1.89 0.42
CA PHE A 162 7.74 1.20 1.19
C PHE A 162 6.50 2.08 1.36
N LEU A 163 6.66 3.36 1.73
CA LEU A 163 5.53 4.29 1.90
C LEU A 163 4.75 4.47 0.59
N SER A 164 5.46 4.66 -0.52
CA SER A 164 4.82 4.78 -1.84
C SER A 164 4.01 3.54 -2.20
N ARG A 165 4.57 2.33 -2.03
CA ARG A 165 3.85 1.08 -2.33
C ARG A 165 2.66 0.85 -1.39
N SER A 166 2.82 1.16 -0.12
CA SER A 166 1.74 1.06 0.86
C SER A 166 0.59 2.00 0.53
N GLN A 167 0.89 3.23 0.09
CA GLN A 167 -0.13 4.19 -0.33
C GLN A 167 -0.90 3.69 -1.56
N ILE A 168 -0.24 3.06 -2.54
CA ILE A 168 -0.90 2.47 -3.70
C ILE A 168 -1.84 1.34 -3.26
N LEU A 169 -1.39 0.46 -2.36
CA LEU A 169 -2.22 -0.61 -1.80
C LEU A 169 -3.46 -0.06 -1.06
N VAL A 170 -3.27 0.94 -0.20
CA VAL A 170 -4.37 1.60 0.52
C VAL A 170 -5.37 2.20 -0.46
N ARG A 171 -4.91 2.95 -1.47
CA ARG A 171 -5.79 3.54 -2.49
C ARG A 171 -6.55 2.49 -3.28
N TYR A 172 -5.91 1.36 -3.57
CA TYR A 172 -6.55 0.26 -4.28
C TYR A 172 -7.74 -0.31 -3.49
N ARG A 173 -7.60 -0.42 -2.17
CA ARG A 173 -8.62 -0.92 -1.23
C ARG A 173 -9.70 0.12 -0.90
N MET A 174 -9.32 1.36 -0.59
CA MET A 174 -10.23 2.38 -0.05
C MET A 174 -11.22 2.95 -1.07
N ALA A 175 -10.96 2.79 -2.36
CA ALA A 175 -11.90 3.25 -3.39
C ALA A 175 -13.20 2.42 -3.48
N ASP A 176 -13.39 1.50 -2.53
CA ASP A 176 -14.65 0.83 -2.24
C ASP A 176 -15.56 1.65 -1.30
N ASP A 177 -15.02 2.62 -0.53
CA ASP A 177 -15.76 3.41 0.50
C ASP A 177 -16.38 4.72 -0.04
N ASP A 178 -15.96 5.20 -1.21
CA ASP A 178 -16.30 6.56 -1.71
C ASP A 178 -17.64 6.64 -2.47
N LYS A 179 -18.68 5.93 -1.98
CA LYS A 179 -20.06 6.04 -2.49
C LYS A 179 -21.09 6.48 -1.44
N THR A 180 -20.65 7.04 -0.31
CA THR A 180 -21.54 7.67 0.66
C THR A 180 -21.16 9.11 0.97
N THR A 181 -20.90 9.93 -0.04
CA THR A 181 -21.06 11.40 0.07
C THR A 181 -20.97 12.02 -1.31
N GLY A 182 -22.10 12.45 -1.87
CA GLY A 182 -22.10 13.42 -2.95
C GLY A 182 -21.67 14.77 -2.39
N ASN A 183 -20.50 15.26 -2.76
CA ASN A 183 -20.35 16.56 -3.43
C ASN A 183 -18.90 16.78 -3.87
N ALA A 184 -18.73 17.36 -5.06
CA ALA A 184 -17.48 17.54 -5.74
C ALA A 184 -16.50 18.48 -5.01
N ALA A 185 -15.21 18.11 -4.96
CA ALA A 185 -14.09 19.04 -4.93
C ALA A 185 -12.83 18.39 -5.54
N LYS A 186 -12.02 19.23 -6.20
CA LYS A 186 -11.01 18.91 -7.23
C LYS A 186 -9.66 18.43 -6.68
N ASN A 187 -8.91 17.79 -7.60
CA ASN A 187 -7.46 17.54 -7.68
C ASN A 187 -6.91 16.37 -6.84
N SER A 188 -6.07 15.46 -7.35
CA SER A 188 -5.05 15.58 -8.40
C SER A 188 -4.97 14.37 -9.35
N GLN A 189 -4.48 14.63 -10.55
CA GLN A 189 -4.40 13.72 -11.69
C GLN A 189 -3.29 12.64 -11.56
N ILE A 190 -3.70 11.41 -11.85
CA ILE A 190 -2.95 10.27 -12.44
C ILE A 190 -1.99 9.49 -11.52
N GLU A 191 -2.35 8.22 -11.25
CA GLU A 191 -1.54 7.05 -11.67
C GLU A 191 -2.49 5.87 -11.94
N ASN A 192 -2.69 5.55 -13.22
CA ASN A 192 -3.52 4.43 -13.67
C ASN A 192 -2.79 3.09 -13.45
N VAL A 193 -3.52 1.99 -13.23
CA VAL A 193 -2.96 0.63 -13.30
C VAL A 193 -2.94 0.19 -14.75
N ARG A 194 -1.75 -0.15 -15.26
CA ARG A 194 -1.57 -0.75 -16.59
C ARG A 194 -1.85 -2.24 -16.48
N THR A 195 -2.68 -2.76 -17.37
CA THR A 195 -2.86 -4.21 -17.62
C THR A 195 -2.28 -4.55 -18.98
N ARG A 196 -1.72 -5.75 -19.17
CA ARG A 196 -1.15 -6.21 -20.44
C ARG A 196 -1.55 -7.64 -20.76
N THR A 197 -1.32 -8.04 -22.01
CA THR A 197 -1.57 -9.40 -22.48
C THR A 197 -0.27 -10.09 -22.87
N THR A 198 -0.08 -11.37 -22.54
CA THR A 198 1.06 -12.15 -23.03
C THR A 198 0.77 -12.75 -24.41
N LYS A 199 1.75 -12.64 -25.32
CA LYS A 199 2.01 -13.64 -26.36
C LYS A 199 3.50 -13.60 -26.76
N GLN A 200 4.13 -14.76 -26.73
CA GLN A 200 5.36 -15.07 -27.46
C GLN A 200 5.06 -15.04 -28.95
N ASP A 201 5.92 -14.36 -29.70
CA ASP A 201 6.33 -14.75 -31.05
C ASP A 201 7.82 -15.11 -30.95
#